data_AF-A0A353PFJ4-F1
#
_entry.id   AF-A0A353PFJ4-F1
#
_cell.length_a   1.000
_cell.length_b   1.000
_cell.length_c   1.000
_cell.angle_alpha   90.00
_cell.angle_beta   90.00
_cell.angle_gamma   90.00
#
_symmetry.space_group_name_H-M   'P 1'
#
loop_
_entity.id
_entity.type
_entity.pdbx_description
1 polymer ?
#
loop_
_entity_poly.entity_id
_entity_poly.type
_entity_poly.pdbx_seq_one_letter_code
_entity_poly.pdbx_strand_id
1 'polypeptide(L)' 'MKSKELQEALRLITKVLNDPRLGPGRGDRLRVAKRELEMAARSGKLDRQKLFLATEIVMAVLAELVEQQAG' A
#
# COMPACT_ATOMS: atom_id res chain seq x y z
N MET A 1 3.90 14.38 9.29
CA MET A 1 2.55 14.18 9.87
C MET A 1 2.59 13.05 10.90
N LYS A 2 2.05 13.22 12.12
CA LYS A 2 2.03 12.18 13.18
C LYS A 2 0.70 11.40 13.20
N SER A 3 0.23 10.93 12.05
CA SER A 3 -0.96 10.06 12.01
C SER A 3 -0.53 8.63 12.35
N LYS A 4 -1.12 8.08 13.41
CA LYS A 4 -0.90 6.68 13.82
C LYS A 4 -1.43 5.72 12.75
N GLU A 5 -2.53 6.08 12.12
CA GLU A 5 -3.20 5.33 11.07
C GLU A 5 -2.31 5.22 9.82
N LEU A 6 -1.68 6.33 9.41
CA LEU A 6 -0.76 6.32 8.27
C LEU A 6 0.51 5.51 8.57
N GLN A 7 1.05 5.61 9.78
CA GLN A 7 2.20 4.80 10.20
C GLN A 7 1.85 3.31 10.22
N GLU A 8 0.67 2.96 10.71
CA GLU A 8 0.19 1.59 10.74
C GLU A 8 -0.04 1.04 9.32
N ALA A 9 -0.62 1.83 8.42
CA ALA A 9 -0.76 1.46 7.02
C ALA A 9 0.61 1.17 6.37
N LEU A 10 1.60 2.04 6.56
CA LEU A 10 2.96 1.84 6.05
C LEU A 10 3.63 0.58 6.63
N ARG A 11 3.40 0.30 7.92
CA ARG A 11 3.89 -0.92 8.59
C ARG A 11 3.27 -2.17 7.97
N LEU A 12 1.96 -2.17 7.74
CA LEU A 12 1.24 -3.30 7.14
C LEU A 12 1.67 -3.53 5.69
N ILE A 13 1.79 -2.48 4.87
CA ILE A 13 2.29 -2.60 3.49
C ILE A 13 3.71 -3.20 3.48
N THR A 14 4.58 -2.75 4.38
CA THR A 14 5.94 -3.30 4.51
C THR A 14 5.92 -4.78 4.89
N LYS A 15 5.03 -5.19 5.80
CA LYS A 15 4.85 -6.60 6.15
C LYS A 15 4.45 -7.45 4.95
N VAL A 16 3.49 -6.98 4.16
CA VAL A 16 3.01 -7.68 2.96
C VAL A 16 4.10 -7.76 1.89
N LEU A 17 4.87 -6.69 1.66
CA LEU A 17 5.99 -6.68 0.73
C LEU A 17 7.09 -7.69 1.06
N ASN A 18 7.19 -8.09 2.32
CA ASN A 18 8.14 -9.10 2.80
C ASN A 18 7.54 -10.53 2.81
N ASP A 19 6.26 -10.72 2.47
CA ASP A 19 5.67 -12.06 2.38
C ASP A 19 6.08 -12.73 1.07
N PRO A 20 6.80 -13.87 1.11
CA PRO A 20 7.22 -14.58 -0.10
C PRO A 20 6.03 -15.09 -0.95
N ARG A 21 4.83 -15.17 -0.37
CA ARG A 21 3.60 -15.60 -1.05
C ARG A 21 2.86 -14.47 -1.76
N LEU A 22 3.39 -13.25 -1.73
CA LEU A 22 2.78 -12.10 -2.38
C LEU A 22 2.53 -12.33 -3.87
N GLY A 23 3.38 -13.13 -4.53
CA GLY A 23 3.24 -13.46 -5.95
C GLY A 23 3.76 -12.36 -6.87
N PRO A 24 3.87 -12.64 -8.18
CA PRO A 24 4.48 -11.75 -9.16
C PRO A 24 3.66 -10.47 -9.38
N GLY A 25 4.34 -9.35 -9.63
CA GLY A 25 3.73 -8.05 -10.01
C GLY A 25 3.06 -7.24 -8.90
N ARG A 26 2.48 -7.89 -7.87
CA ARG A 26 1.85 -7.22 -6.72
C ARG A 26 2.84 -6.41 -5.88
N GLY A 27 4.07 -6.92 -5.73
CA GLY A 27 5.13 -6.23 -4.99
C GLY A 27 5.49 -4.86 -5.59
N ASP A 28 5.59 -4.76 -6.91
CA ASP A 28 5.93 -3.50 -7.59
C ASP A 28 4.82 -2.46 -7.42
N ARG A 29 3.57 -2.89 -7.57
CA ARG A 29 2.40 -2.03 -7.33
C ARG A 29 2.37 -1.54 -5.88
N LEU A 30 2.54 -2.43 -4.90
CA LEU A 30 2.58 -2.04 -3.48
C LEU A 30 3.74 -1.09 -3.14
N ARG A 31 4.91 -1.22 -3.80
CA ARG A 31 6.01 -0.27 -3.64
C ARG A 31 5.64 1.13 -4.13
N VAL A 32 4.90 1.25 -5.22
CA VAL A 32 4.37 2.54 -5.71
C VAL A 32 3.43 3.15 -4.66
N ALA A 33 2.44 2.40 -4.16
CA ALA A 33 1.53 2.88 -3.13
C ALA A 33 2.26 3.30 -1.85
N LYS A 34 3.23 2.49 -1.39
CA LYS A 34 4.07 2.79 -0.21
C LYS A 34 4.81 4.10 -0.38
N ARG A 35 5.42 4.34 -1.54
CA ARG A 35 6.17 5.58 -1.83
C ARG A 35 5.29 6.82 -1.70
N GLU A 36 4.10 6.79 -2.27
CA GLU A 36 3.17 7.93 -2.22
C GLU A 36 2.69 8.21 -0.78
N LEU A 37 2.38 7.16 -0.02
CA LEU A 37 2.01 7.28 1.40
C LEU A 37 3.16 7.81 2.26
N GLU A 38 4.40 7.39 2.00
CA GLU A 38 5.58 7.95 2.68
C GLU A 38 5.82 9.43 2.33
N MET A 39 5.57 9.82 1.08
CA MET A 39 5.67 11.21 0.65
C MET A 39 4.63 12.08 1.36
N ALA A 40 3.39 11.59 1.49
CA ALA A 40 2.35 12.24 2.28
C ALA A 40 2.74 12.34 3.77
N ALA A 41 3.29 11.26 4.34
CA ALA A 41 3.72 11.21 5.73
C ALA A 41 4.84 12.24 6.05
N ARG A 42 5.82 12.35 5.13
CA ARG A 42 6.99 13.23 5.27
C ARG A 42 6.67 14.69 4.99
N SER A 43 6.03 14.98 3.85
CA SER A 43 5.86 16.35 3.38
C SER A 43 4.70 17.09 4.07
N GLY A 44 3.72 16.35 4.60
CA GLY A 44 2.45 16.93 5.06
C GLY A 44 1.59 17.53 3.95
N LYS A 45 2.06 17.52 2.69
CA LYS A 45 1.31 17.95 1.51
C LYS A 45 0.54 16.75 0.99
N LEU A 46 -0.78 16.84 1.06
CA LEU A 46 -1.69 15.81 0.58
C LEU A 46 -2.03 16.10 -0.88
N ASP A 47 -1.34 15.42 -1.80
CA ASP A 47 -1.82 15.32 -3.18
C ASP A 47 -2.94 14.28 -3.20
N ARG A 48 -4.17 14.78 -3.32
CA ARG A 48 -5.38 13.96 -3.24
C ARG A 48 -5.41 12.88 -4.32
N GLN A 49 -4.96 13.20 -5.53
CA GLN A 49 -4.95 12.25 -6.65
C GLN A 49 -3.98 11.09 -6.38
N LYS A 50 -2.78 11.40 -5.89
CA LYS A 50 -1.77 10.38 -5.55
C LYS A 50 -2.20 9.49 -4.40
N LEU A 51 -2.88 10.06 -3.39
CA LEU A 51 -3.43 9.29 -2.28
C LEU A 51 -4.55 8.34 -2.72
N PHE A 52 -5.45 8.80 -3.61
CA PHE A 52 -6.47 7.93 -4.18
C PHE A 52 -5.84 6.78 -4.95
N LEU A 53 -4.87 7.07 -5.84
CA LEU A 53 -4.18 6.04 -6.60
C LEU A 53 -3.47 5.02 -5.69
N ALA A 54 -2.77 5.48 -4.65
CA ALA A 54 -2.12 4.58 -3.68
C ALA A 54 -3.14 3.67 -2.98
N THR A 55 -4.33 4.21 -2.66
CA THR A 55 -5.42 3.46 -2.02
C THR A 55 -6.01 2.44 -2.99
N GLU A 56 -6.28 2.81 -4.24
CA GLU A 56 -6.77 1.90 -5.28
C GLU A 56 -5.81 0.72 -5.51
N ILE A 57 -4.51 0.99 -5.55
CA ILE A 57 -3.49 -0.05 -5.68
C ILE A 57 -3.57 -1.04 -4.50
N VAL A 58 -3.64 -0.54 -3.27
CA VAL A 58 -3.74 -1.39 -2.07
C VAL A 58 -5.00 -2.25 -2.12
N MET A 59 -6.14 -1.65 -2.45
CA MET A 59 -7.42 -2.37 -2.54
C MET A 59 -7.41 -3.45 -3.62
N ALA A 60 -6.84 -3.16 -4.79
CA ALA A 60 -6.73 -4.14 -5.86
C ALA A 60 -5.84 -5.33 -5.48
N VAL A 61 -4.70 -5.09 -4.83
CA VAL A 61 -3.83 -6.17 -4.37
C VAL A 61 -4.51 -6.99 -3.26
N LEU A 62 -5.26 -6.36 -2.36
CA LEU A 62 -6.05 -7.07 -1.35
C LEU A 62 -7.13 -7.95 -1.98
N ALA A 63 -7.86 -7.45 -2.97
CA ALA A 63 -8.88 -8.22 -3.69
C ALA A 63 -8.26 -9.48 -4.33
N GLU A 64 -7.15 -9.33 -5.05
CA GLU A 64 -6.43 -10.44 -5.67
C GLU A 64 -5.92 -11.49 -4.66
N LEU A 65 -5.50 -11.05 -3.46
CA LEU A 65 -5.06 -11.96 -2.40
C LEU A 65 -6.23 -12.74 -1.80
N VAL A 66 -7.39 -12.09 -1.62
CA VAL A 66 -8.60 -12.75 -1.12
C VAL A 66 -9.14 -13.75 -2.14
N GLU A 67 -9.18 -13.38 -3.43
CA GLU A 67 -9.59 -14.27 -4.51
C GLU A 67 -8.69 -15.52 -4.59
N GLN A 68 -7.37 -15.35 -4.43
CA GLN A 68 -6.42 -16.47 -4.41
C GLN A 68 -6.60 -17.38 -3.19
N GLN A 69 -7.12 -16.89 -2.06
CA GLN A 69 -7.40 -17.71 -0.87
C GLN A 69 -8.73 -18.46 -0.96
N ALA A 70 -9.67 -17.97 -1.78
CA ALA A 70 -10.99 -18.54 -1.94
C ALA A 70 -11.07 -19.65 -2.99
N GLY A 71 -10.07 -19.74 -3.88
CA GLY A 71 -9.92 -20.81 -4.89
C GLY A 71 -8.94 -21.88 -4.47
#